data_AF-A0A7V3U7G1-F1
#
_entry.id   AF-A0A7V3U7G1-F1
#
_cell.length_a   1.000
_cell.length_b   1.000
_cell.length_c   1.000
_cell.angle_alpha   90.00
_cell.angle_beta   90.00
_cell.angle_gamma   90.00
#
_symmetry.space_group_name_H-M   'P 1'
#
loop_
_entity.id
_entity.type
_entity.pdbx_description
1 polymer ?
#
loop_
_entity_poly.entity_id
_entity_poly.type
_entity_poly.pdbx_seq_one_letter_code
_entity_poly.pdbx_strand_id
1 'polypeptide(L)'
;MLLWRKGKDHRPKVTLGITGWWSPRVHINGSVRHLKYRGAPESNLWKNRHPKRRNFIKERKFDILSLMNNAVGNLTWEQKSVIIGSVLGDGHLRKIEGRRFAFLEIQHSIKAKEYCEWKYSILKSICKSPPKIRKMDEKREVIKFQTREHPEIDEIYRQFYEGKKKVVPKNFILNPLSLAIWFMDDGSKSRGSIYLNCQQFDWKSQRRLLHALRLMGIKARMNKDKKYYRIRILKESTKKFLEIIKPYLHYSMFYKLPG
;
A
#
# COMPACT_ATOMS: atom_id res chain seq x y z
N MET A 1 5.74 29.52 -66.31
CA MET A 1 6.94 29.42 -65.47
C MET A 1 6.53 29.65 -64.02
N LEU A 2 6.84 28.66 -63.18
CA LEU A 2 6.56 28.42 -61.74
C LEU A 2 5.75 29.40 -60.86
N LEU A 3 4.82 28.76 -60.14
CA LEU A 3 4.20 29.11 -58.86
C LEU A 3 5.20 29.23 -57.70
N TRP A 4 4.96 30.15 -56.76
CA TRP A 4 5.02 29.82 -55.32
C TRP A 4 4.19 30.76 -54.44
N ARG A 5 3.29 30.16 -53.64
CA ARG A 5 2.44 30.78 -52.60
C ARG A 5 3.23 30.88 -51.29
N LYS A 6 3.15 32.01 -50.57
CA LYS A 6 3.45 32.06 -49.11
C LYS A 6 2.19 31.76 -48.32
N GLY A 7 2.21 30.63 -47.60
CA GLY A 7 1.14 30.17 -46.72
C GLY A 7 1.07 30.95 -45.40
N LYS A 8 -0.15 31.05 -44.86
CA LYS A 8 -0.47 31.59 -43.54
C LYS A 8 -0.05 30.59 -42.45
N ASP A 9 0.84 31.01 -41.56
CA ASP A 9 1.18 30.28 -40.32
C ASP A 9 -0.07 30.12 -39.43
N HIS A 10 -0.71 28.95 -39.48
CA HIS A 10 -1.67 28.52 -38.47
C HIS A 10 -0.92 27.74 -37.38
N ARG A 11 -0.41 28.44 -36.38
CA ARG A 11 0.00 27.77 -35.13
C ARG A 11 -1.26 27.40 -34.34
N PRO A 12 -1.46 26.14 -33.95
CA PRO A 12 -2.62 25.75 -33.16
C PRO A 12 -2.57 26.42 -31.78
N LYS A 13 -3.67 27.07 -31.40
CA LYS A 13 -3.88 27.58 -30.04
C LYS A 13 -4.13 26.39 -29.11
N VAL A 14 -3.22 26.16 -28.17
CA VAL A 14 -3.41 25.19 -27.08
C VAL A 14 -3.92 25.96 -25.86
N THR A 15 -5.16 25.70 -25.46
CA THR A 15 -5.74 26.21 -24.21
C THR A 15 -5.81 25.09 -23.17
N LEU A 16 -5.19 25.31 -22.01
CA LEU A 16 -5.29 24.45 -20.83
C LEU A 16 -6.45 24.97 -19.95
N GLY A 17 -7.59 24.28 -20.02
CA GLY A 17 -8.69 24.48 -19.07
C GLY A 17 -8.59 23.49 -17.92
N ILE A 18 -8.69 23.97 -16.68
CA ILE A 18 -8.79 23.12 -15.49
C ILE A 18 -10.26 23.02 -15.12
N THR A 19 -10.90 21.90 -15.47
CA THR A 19 -12.18 21.48 -14.88
C THR A 19 -12.16 19.96 -14.65
N GLY A 20 -12.35 19.54 -13.40
CA GLY A 20 -12.74 18.16 -13.03
C GLY A 20 -11.68 17.05 -13.11
N TRP A 21 -11.63 16.22 -12.07
CA TRP A 21 -10.69 15.09 -11.92
C TRP A 21 -11.10 13.85 -12.73
N TRP A 22 -10.37 13.51 -13.81
CA TRP A 22 -9.70 12.21 -14.14
C TRP A 22 -9.34 12.13 -15.64
N SER A 23 -8.07 11.77 -15.91
CA SER A 23 -7.42 11.49 -17.21
C SER A 23 -7.14 12.68 -18.16
N PRO A 24 -5.85 13.03 -18.43
CA PRO A 24 -5.52 13.97 -19.50
C PRO A 24 -5.92 13.39 -20.87
N ARG A 25 -6.80 14.08 -21.60
CA ARG A 25 -7.08 13.83 -23.02
C ARG A 25 -6.53 14.99 -23.84
N VAL A 26 -5.66 14.70 -24.81
CA VAL A 26 -5.24 15.68 -25.81
C VAL A 26 -6.11 15.47 -27.05
N HIS A 27 -6.85 16.51 -27.46
CA HIS A 27 -7.60 16.49 -28.71
C HIS A 27 -6.72 17.06 -29.82
N ILE A 28 -6.49 16.29 -30.88
CA ILE A 28 -5.86 16.74 -32.12
C ILE A 28 -6.82 16.36 -33.25
N ASN A 29 -7.35 17.36 -33.96
CA ASN A 29 -8.20 17.20 -35.15
C ASN A 29 -9.31 16.13 -35.04
N GLY A 30 -10.12 16.21 -33.98
CA GLY A 30 -11.41 15.50 -33.92
C GLY A 30 -11.38 13.98 -33.74
N SER A 31 -10.23 13.36 -33.46
CA SER A 31 -10.14 11.90 -33.25
C SER A 31 -9.53 11.54 -31.89
N VAL A 32 -10.17 10.63 -31.14
CA VAL A 32 -9.67 10.12 -29.85
C VAL A 32 -8.63 9.01 -30.10
N ARG A 33 -7.38 9.19 -29.63
CA ARG A 33 -6.36 8.14 -29.65
C ARG A 33 -5.83 7.88 -28.23
N HIS A 34 -5.69 6.60 -27.88
CA HIS A 34 -5.05 6.15 -26.63
C HIS A 34 -3.53 6.21 -26.77
N LEU A 35 -2.85 6.95 -25.89
CA LEU A 35 -1.38 6.95 -25.83
C LEU A 35 -0.87 5.71 -25.07
N LYS A 36 -0.11 4.87 -25.76
CA LYS A 36 0.76 3.85 -25.13
C LYS A 36 1.94 4.57 -24.47
N TYR A 37 2.11 4.37 -23.17
CA TYR A 37 3.23 4.89 -22.39
C TYR A 37 4.53 4.23 -22.88
N ARG A 38 5.40 5.00 -23.55
CA ARG A 38 6.82 4.70 -23.74
C ARG A 38 7.60 5.73 -22.92
N GLY A 39 8.62 5.27 -22.20
CA GLY A 39 9.32 6.00 -21.14
C GLY A 39 9.80 7.41 -21.55
N ALA A 40 9.72 8.33 -20.59
CA ALA A 40 10.29 9.67 -20.72
C ALA A 40 11.69 9.72 -20.09
N PRO A 41 12.65 10.46 -20.68
CA PRO A 41 14.01 10.58 -20.18
C PRO A 41 14.12 11.59 -19.03
N GLU A 42 15.10 11.35 -18.15
CA GLU A 42 15.48 12.24 -17.05
C GLU A 42 15.88 13.62 -17.56
N SER A 43 15.23 14.68 -17.06
CA SER A 43 15.67 16.06 -17.29
C SER A 43 16.17 16.71 -15.99
N ASN A 44 17.46 17.03 -16.01
CA ASN A 44 18.23 17.71 -14.98
C ASN A 44 17.89 19.21 -14.91
N LEU A 45 16.77 19.58 -14.28
CA LEU A 45 16.36 20.99 -14.15
C LEU A 45 16.03 21.42 -12.72
N TRP A 46 16.84 21.06 -11.72
CA TRP A 46 16.81 21.72 -10.40
C TRP A 46 18.19 21.74 -9.75
N LYS A 47 19.07 22.64 -10.22
CA LYS A 47 20.27 23.03 -9.47
C LYS A 47 20.28 24.54 -9.30
N ASN A 48 20.53 24.97 -8.06
CA ASN A 48 20.85 26.31 -7.59
C ASN A 48 19.69 27.18 -7.07
N ARG A 49 19.44 27.07 -5.75
CA ARG A 49 19.39 28.22 -4.81
C ARG A 49 19.35 27.73 -3.35
N HIS A 50 20.09 28.42 -2.48
CA HIS A 50 20.18 28.38 -1.00
C HIS A 50 21.35 27.62 -0.31
N PRO A 51 22.12 28.32 0.56
CA PRO A 51 23.29 27.77 1.26
C PRO A 51 22.93 27.25 2.66
N LYS A 52 22.44 26.01 2.78
CA LYS A 52 22.39 25.27 4.08
C LYS A 52 22.66 23.75 3.90
N ARG A 53 23.49 23.37 2.93
CA ARG A 53 23.69 21.95 2.53
C ARG A 53 24.86 21.21 3.20
N ARG A 54 25.49 21.75 4.24
CA ARG A 54 26.59 21.04 4.93
C ARG A 54 26.12 20.02 5.97
N ASN A 55 24.97 20.26 6.63
CA ASN A 55 24.41 19.30 7.61
C ASN A 55 23.41 18.30 7.00
N PHE A 56 22.77 18.65 5.88
CA PHE A 56 21.76 17.81 5.22
C PHE A 56 22.35 16.56 4.51
N ILE A 57 23.62 16.61 4.10
CA ILE A 57 24.29 15.49 3.41
C ILE A 57 24.76 14.43 4.42
N LYS A 58 25.08 14.80 5.67
CA LYS A 58 25.44 13.84 6.72
C LYS A 58 24.25 13.00 7.17
N GLU A 59 23.09 13.62 7.37
CA GLU A 59 21.85 12.91 7.75
C GLU A 59 21.36 11.98 6.63
N ARG A 60 21.38 12.42 5.36
CA ARG A 60 21.05 11.54 4.23
C ARG A 60 22.08 10.45 3.97
N LYS A 61 23.37 10.63 4.28
CA LYS A 61 24.34 9.54 4.20
C LYS A 61 24.00 8.42 5.19
N PHE A 62 23.53 8.77 6.39
CA PHE A 62 23.10 7.79 7.39
C PHE A 62 21.84 7.02 6.94
N ASP A 63 20.87 7.72 6.34
CA ASP A 63 19.67 7.08 5.79
C ASP A 63 19.95 6.20 4.55
N ILE A 64 20.80 6.67 3.62
CA ILE A 64 21.19 5.92 2.42
C ILE A 64 22.03 4.69 2.81
N LEU A 65 22.93 4.79 3.80
CA LEU A 65 23.64 3.63 4.34
C LEU A 65 22.70 2.63 5.02
N SER A 66 21.63 3.07 5.70
CA SER A 66 20.61 2.15 6.24
C SER A 66 19.78 1.46 5.14
N LEU A 67 19.55 2.15 4.01
CA LEU A 67 18.88 1.59 2.83
C LEU A 67 19.78 0.65 2.03
N MET A 68 21.11 0.81 2.14
CA MET A 68 22.12 -0.02 1.48
C MET A 68 22.58 -1.23 2.33
N ASN A 69 22.22 -1.27 3.62
CA ASN A 69 22.49 -2.41 4.52
C ASN A 69 21.43 -3.52 4.40
N ASN A 70 21.04 -3.87 3.17
CA ASN A 70 20.45 -5.18 2.91
C ASN A 70 21.60 -6.20 2.94
N ALA A 71 22.05 -6.56 4.13
CA ALA A 71 22.81 -7.78 4.32
C ALA A 71 22.03 -8.91 3.63
N VAL A 72 22.72 -9.73 2.84
CA VAL A 72 22.12 -10.84 2.10
C VAL A 72 21.31 -11.69 3.09
N GLY A 73 19.98 -11.61 3.02
CA GLY A 73 19.07 -12.31 3.92
C GLY A 73 18.21 -11.46 4.87
N ASN A 74 18.29 -10.12 4.85
CA ASN A 74 17.34 -9.26 5.58
C ASN A 74 16.17 -8.80 4.69
N LEU A 75 15.00 -8.64 5.31
CA LEU A 75 13.81 -8.06 4.70
C LEU A 75 13.98 -6.55 4.54
N THR A 76 13.63 -6.04 3.37
CA THR A 76 13.57 -4.59 3.15
C THR A 76 12.46 -3.96 3.99
N TRP A 77 12.54 -2.65 4.21
CA TRP A 77 11.48 -1.89 4.88
C TRP A 77 10.11 -2.10 4.20
N GLU A 78 10.08 -2.16 2.87
CA GLU A 78 8.85 -2.37 2.11
C GLU A 78 8.27 -3.77 2.35
N GLN A 79 9.11 -4.81 2.33
CA GLN A 79 8.69 -6.18 2.60
C GLN A 79 8.14 -6.34 4.03
N LYS A 80 8.84 -5.79 5.04
CA LYS A 80 8.36 -5.76 6.43
C LYS A 80 7.00 -5.07 6.53
N SER A 81 6.84 -3.95 5.83
CA SER A 81 5.60 -3.18 5.83
C SER A 81 4.44 -3.95 5.21
N VAL A 82 4.70 -4.68 4.11
CA VAL A 82 3.70 -5.58 3.48
C VAL A 82 3.33 -6.73 4.40
N ILE A 83 4.31 -7.36 5.05
CA ILE A 83 4.09 -8.45 6.00
C ILE A 83 3.24 -7.96 7.18
N ILE A 84 3.64 -6.89 7.85
CA ILE A 84 2.90 -6.33 9.00
C ILE A 84 1.50 -5.88 8.60
N GLY A 85 1.36 -5.15 7.50
CA GLY A 85 0.05 -4.72 6.99
C GLY A 85 -0.86 -5.90 6.70
N SER A 86 -0.31 -6.98 6.13
CA SER A 86 -1.07 -8.20 5.87
C SER A 86 -1.42 -8.94 7.17
N VAL A 87 -0.56 -8.97 8.18
CA VAL A 87 -0.88 -9.54 9.50
C VAL A 87 -2.05 -8.81 10.16
N LEU A 88 -2.10 -7.49 10.04
CA LEU A 88 -3.22 -6.68 10.53
C LEU A 88 -4.53 -6.91 9.75
N GLY A 89 -4.41 -7.33 8.48
CA GLY A 89 -5.50 -7.68 7.59
C GLY A 89 -5.68 -9.19 7.39
N ASP A 90 -5.69 -9.61 6.12
CA ASP A 90 -6.06 -10.96 5.65
C ASP A 90 -4.89 -11.96 5.59
N GLY A 91 -3.68 -11.53 5.93
CA GLY A 91 -2.48 -12.37 5.94
C GLY A 91 -2.34 -13.19 7.22
N HIS A 92 -1.71 -14.35 7.10
CA HIS A 92 -1.42 -15.26 8.21
C HIS A 92 0.06 -15.59 8.28
N LEU A 93 0.64 -15.49 9.48
CA LEU A 93 1.97 -16.05 9.74
C LEU A 93 1.78 -17.47 10.28
N ARG A 94 2.56 -18.40 9.73
CA ARG A 94 2.49 -19.82 10.11
C ARG A 94 3.87 -20.30 10.52
N LYS A 95 3.92 -20.95 11.69
CA LYS A 95 5.05 -21.75 12.14
C LYS A 95 4.60 -23.20 12.18
N ILE A 96 5.25 -24.06 11.38
CA ILE A 96 4.94 -25.49 11.32
C ILE A 96 5.97 -26.20 12.20
N GLU A 97 5.51 -27.18 12.97
CA GLU A 97 6.39 -28.04 13.76
C GLU A 97 7.48 -28.68 12.90
N GLY A 98 8.70 -28.73 13.43
CA GLY A 98 9.89 -29.19 12.68
C GLY A 98 10.48 -28.17 11.70
N ARG A 99 9.84 -27.03 11.43
CA ARG A 99 10.46 -25.93 10.67
C ARG A 99 11.20 -24.96 11.58
N ARG A 100 12.28 -24.38 11.06
CA ARG A 100 13.13 -23.47 11.83
C ARG A 100 12.44 -22.13 12.05
N PHE A 101 11.79 -21.60 11.02
CA PHE A 101 11.22 -20.25 11.05
C PHE A 101 9.77 -20.21 10.56
N ALA A 102 9.05 -19.16 10.96
CA ALA A 102 7.73 -18.88 10.41
C ALA A 102 7.82 -18.36 8.97
N PHE A 103 6.69 -18.44 8.25
CA PHE A 103 6.50 -17.87 6.92
C PHE A 103 5.14 -17.15 6.82
N LEU A 104 5.02 -16.24 5.86
CA LEU A 104 3.77 -15.56 5.55
C LEU A 104 2.97 -16.36 4.50
N GLU A 105 1.68 -16.47 4.74
CA GLU A 105 0.67 -16.98 3.82
C GLU A 105 -0.32 -15.85 3.51
N ILE A 106 -0.50 -15.56 2.22
CA ILE A 106 -1.51 -14.61 1.73
C ILE A 106 -2.50 -15.38 0.86
N GLN A 107 -3.78 -15.21 1.16
CA GLN A 107 -4.87 -15.74 0.36
C GLN A 107 -5.93 -14.66 0.18
N HIS A 108 -6.37 -14.44 -1.05
CA HIS A 108 -7.41 -13.50 -1.41
C HIS A 108 -8.46 -14.16 -2.28
N SER A 109 -9.68 -13.62 -2.28
CA SER A 109 -10.66 -13.98 -3.32
C SER A 109 -10.14 -13.60 -4.70
N ILE A 110 -10.59 -14.30 -5.75
CA ILE A 110 -10.15 -14.02 -7.13
C ILE A 110 -10.45 -12.57 -7.57
N LYS A 111 -11.44 -11.91 -6.96
CA LYS A 111 -11.77 -10.48 -7.22
C LYS A 111 -10.64 -9.53 -6.84
N ALA A 112 -9.74 -9.94 -5.94
CA ALA A 112 -8.57 -9.18 -5.51
C ALA A 112 -7.27 -9.76 -6.09
N LYS A 113 -7.34 -10.41 -7.27
CA LYS A 113 -6.19 -11.02 -7.95
C LYS A 113 -5.03 -10.05 -8.14
N GLU A 114 -5.28 -8.89 -8.73
CA GLU A 114 -4.24 -7.90 -9.05
C GLU A 114 -3.57 -7.38 -7.77
N TYR A 115 -4.34 -7.20 -6.71
CA TYR A 115 -3.82 -6.80 -5.40
C TYR A 115 -2.96 -7.90 -4.75
N CYS A 116 -3.37 -9.16 -4.88
CA CYS A 116 -2.56 -10.30 -4.43
C CYS A 116 -1.24 -10.41 -5.22
N GLU A 117 -1.30 -10.23 -6.54
CA GLU A 117 -0.12 -10.20 -7.42
C GLU A 117 0.81 -9.02 -7.12
N TRP A 118 0.27 -7.87 -6.73
CA TRP A 118 1.04 -6.72 -6.24
C TRP A 118 1.77 -7.02 -4.92
N LYS A 119 1.09 -7.63 -3.92
CA LYS A 119 1.79 -8.07 -2.69
C LYS A 119 2.90 -9.07 -3.01
N TYR A 120 2.65 -9.98 -3.96
CA TYR A 120 3.65 -10.95 -4.40
C TYR A 120 4.84 -10.29 -5.08
N SER A 121 4.66 -9.26 -5.92
CA SER A 121 5.77 -8.62 -6.62
C SER A 121 6.80 -8.01 -5.65
N ILE A 122 6.33 -7.46 -4.53
CA ILE A 122 7.17 -6.91 -3.44
C ILE A 122 7.89 -8.04 -2.66
N LEU A 123 7.19 -9.16 -2.43
CA LEU A 123 7.71 -10.28 -1.64
C LEU A 123 8.37 -11.38 -2.50
N LYS A 124 8.51 -11.16 -3.81
CA LYS A 124 8.92 -12.20 -4.77
C LYS A 124 10.27 -12.83 -4.42
N SER A 125 11.23 -12.02 -3.99
CA SER A 125 12.59 -12.49 -3.64
C SER A 125 12.62 -13.48 -2.47
N ILE A 126 11.58 -13.47 -1.63
CA ILE A 126 11.45 -14.38 -0.49
C ILE A 126 10.36 -15.43 -0.72
N CYS A 127 9.81 -15.60 -1.92
CA CYS A 127 8.78 -16.60 -2.23
C CYS A 127 9.38 -17.81 -2.96
N LYS A 128 8.79 -19.01 -2.77
CA LYS A 128 9.19 -20.23 -3.51
C LYS A 128 8.54 -20.34 -4.89
N SER A 129 7.32 -19.81 -5.02
CA SER A 129 6.51 -19.96 -6.23
C SER A 129 5.62 -18.73 -6.43
N PRO A 130 5.21 -18.45 -7.68
CA PRO A 130 4.20 -17.44 -7.95
C PRO A 130 2.85 -17.77 -7.31
N PRO A 131 1.93 -16.79 -7.23
CA PRO A 131 0.57 -17.01 -6.77
C PRO A 131 -0.14 -18.08 -7.60
N LYS A 132 -0.90 -18.94 -6.92
CA LYS A 132 -1.67 -20.02 -7.53
C LYS A 132 -3.16 -19.79 -7.29
N ILE A 133 -3.95 -19.94 -8.34
CA ILE A 133 -5.42 -19.94 -8.26
C ILE A 133 -5.88 -21.35 -7.86
N ARG A 134 -6.84 -21.42 -6.95
CA ARG A 134 -7.48 -22.67 -6.52
C ARG A 134 -8.99 -22.46 -6.44
N LYS A 135 -9.74 -23.45 -6.94
CA LYS A 135 -11.18 -23.56 -6.69
C LYS A 135 -11.39 -24.09 -5.27
N MET A 136 -12.12 -23.35 -4.45
CA MET A 136 -12.55 -23.78 -3.11
C MET A 136 -13.87 -24.54 -3.19
N ASP A 137 -14.76 -24.10 -4.07
CA ASP A 137 -16.01 -24.76 -4.46
C ASP A 137 -16.46 -24.23 -5.83
N GLU A 138 -17.67 -24.60 -6.27
CA GLU A 138 -18.24 -24.19 -7.57
C GLU A 138 -18.32 -22.68 -7.78
N LYS A 139 -18.42 -21.88 -6.69
CA LYS A 139 -18.68 -20.44 -6.75
C LYS A 139 -17.51 -19.60 -6.23
N ARG A 140 -16.52 -20.20 -5.58
CA ARG A 140 -15.43 -19.49 -4.90
C ARG A 140 -14.07 -19.94 -5.41
N GLU A 141 -13.37 -19.01 -6.02
CA GLU A 141 -11.95 -19.13 -6.37
C GLU A 141 -11.11 -18.21 -5.48
N VAL A 142 -9.96 -18.71 -5.08
CA VAL A 142 -8.97 -17.98 -4.30
C VAL A 142 -7.63 -17.97 -5.02
N ILE A 143 -6.86 -16.90 -4.81
CA ILE A 143 -5.47 -16.80 -5.23
C ILE A 143 -4.60 -16.78 -3.98
N LYS A 144 -3.54 -17.60 -3.96
CA LYS A 144 -2.69 -17.79 -2.80
C LYS A 144 -1.22 -17.83 -3.16
N PHE A 145 -0.38 -17.21 -2.33
CA PHE A 145 1.06 -17.42 -2.32
C PHE A 145 1.59 -17.48 -0.89
N GLN A 146 2.83 -17.95 -0.77
CA GLN A 146 3.52 -18.03 0.52
C GLN A 146 5.00 -17.69 0.35
N THR A 147 5.56 -17.09 1.39
CA THR A 147 7.01 -16.87 1.46
C THR A 147 7.71 -18.18 1.82
N ARG A 148 9.04 -18.20 1.66
CA ARG A 148 9.95 -19.11 2.38
C ARG A 148 9.87 -18.78 3.88
N GLU A 149 10.32 -19.73 4.69
CA GLU A 149 10.58 -19.46 6.10
C GLU A 149 11.70 -18.43 6.22
N HIS A 150 11.57 -17.49 7.17
CA HIS A 150 12.51 -16.38 7.31
C HIS A 150 12.69 -15.98 8.78
N PRO A 151 13.93 -15.75 9.27
CA PRO A 151 14.18 -15.36 10.66
C PRO A 151 13.38 -14.14 11.11
N GLU A 152 13.34 -13.09 10.28
CA GLU A 152 12.57 -11.87 10.61
C GLU A 152 11.05 -12.06 10.53
N ILE A 153 10.54 -12.99 9.71
CA ILE A 153 9.11 -13.35 9.74
C ILE A 153 8.80 -14.10 11.03
N ASP A 154 9.72 -14.94 11.51
CA ASP A 154 9.61 -15.64 12.80
C ASP A 154 9.61 -14.67 13.99
N GLU A 155 10.38 -13.58 13.91
CA GLU A 155 10.33 -12.50 14.90
C GLU A 155 8.97 -11.78 14.89
N ILE A 156 8.45 -11.40 13.72
CA ILE A 156 7.12 -10.81 13.60
C ILE A 156 6.06 -11.79 14.11
N TYR A 157 6.19 -13.09 13.83
CA TYR A 157 5.28 -14.11 14.34
C TYR A 157 5.25 -14.12 15.88
N ARG A 158 6.41 -14.14 16.55
CA ARG A 158 6.48 -14.09 18.02
C ARG A 158 5.86 -12.82 18.61
N GLN A 159 5.92 -11.69 17.90
CA GLN A 159 5.36 -10.43 18.38
C GLN A 159 3.84 -10.33 18.16
N PHE A 160 3.32 -10.93 17.10
CA PHE A 160 1.92 -10.79 16.67
C PHE A 160 1.05 -12.03 16.90
N TYR A 161 1.60 -13.10 17.47
CA TYR A 161 0.85 -14.31 17.79
C TYR A 161 1.09 -14.77 19.22
N GLU A 162 0.01 -15.00 19.95
CA GLU A 162 0.00 -15.72 21.22
C GLU A 162 -0.69 -17.07 20.97
N GLY A 163 0.12 -18.13 20.82
CA GLY A 163 -0.34 -19.40 20.28
C GLY A 163 -0.87 -19.26 18.85
N LYS A 164 -2.16 -19.57 18.63
CA LYS A 164 -2.82 -19.44 17.32
C LYS A 164 -3.61 -18.13 17.16
N LYS A 165 -3.60 -17.25 18.17
CA LYS A 165 -4.40 -16.01 18.17
C LYS A 165 -3.53 -14.82 17.80
N LYS A 166 -4.03 -13.97 16.90
CA LYS A 166 -3.37 -12.71 16.56
C LYS A 166 -3.47 -11.72 17.73
N VAL A 167 -2.35 -11.10 18.06
CA VAL A 167 -2.21 -10.03 19.03
C VAL A 167 -1.43 -8.87 18.41
N VAL A 168 -1.54 -7.69 18.98
CA VAL A 168 -0.75 -6.52 18.58
C VAL A 168 0.23 -6.23 19.70
N PRO A 169 1.55 -6.14 19.47
CA PRO A 169 2.54 -5.99 20.53
C PRO A 169 2.40 -4.66 21.29
N LYS A 170 2.95 -4.60 22.51
CA LYS A 170 3.08 -3.33 23.25
C LYS A 170 3.96 -2.37 22.43
N ASN A 171 3.66 -1.07 22.50
CA ASN A 171 4.40 -0.02 21.79
C ASN A 171 4.46 -0.23 20.26
N PHE A 172 3.44 -0.87 19.69
CA PHE A 172 3.36 -1.08 18.25
C PHE A 172 3.34 0.26 17.50
N ILE A 173 4.27 0.43 16.56
CA ILE A 173 4.37 1.57 15.66
C ILE A 173 3.88 1.15 14.28
N LEU A 174 2.88 1.87 13.79
CA LEU A 174 2.32 1.64 12.46
C LEU A 174 2.94 2.61 11.45
N ASN A 175 3.35 2.09 10.30
CA ASN A 175 3.85 2.92 9.19
C ASN A 175 2.78 3.12 8.10
N PRO A 176 2.95 4.13 7.22
CA PRO A 176 1.97 4.44 6.18
C PRO A 176 1.61 3.29 5.24
N LEU A 177 2.59 2.49 4.80
CA LEU A 177 2.37 1.37 3.89
C LEU A 177 1.61 0.23 4.57
N SER A 178 1.99 -0.13 5.80
CA SER A 178 1.25 -1.11 6.59
C SER A 178 -0.18 -0.67 6.88
N LEU A 179 -0.41 0.63 7.13
CA LEU A 179 -1.75 1.19 7.30
C LEU A 179 -2.58 1.09 6.01
N ALA A 180 -1.98 1.41 4.85
CA ALA A 180 -2.65 1.31 3.57
C ALA A 180 -3.06 -0.13 3.25
N ILE A 181 -2.19 -1.11 3.53
CA ILE A 181 -2.47 -2.53 3.34
C ILE A 181 -3.54 -3.01 4.30
N TRP A 182 -3.49 -2.63 5.57
CA TRP A 182 -4.54 -2.96 6.52
C TRP A 182 -5.89 -2.39 6.08
N PHE A 183 -5.93 -1.16 5.54
CA PHE A 183 -7.14 -0.59 4.96
C PHE A 183 -7.60 -1.31 3.68
N MET A 184 -6.68 -1.70 2.80
CA MET A 184 -7.04 -2.44 1.59
C MET A 184 -7.60 -3.83 1.92
N ASP A 185 -7.03 -4.54 2.90
CA ASP A 185 -7.52 -5.84 3.37
C ASP A 185 -8.86 -5.66 4.11
N ASP A 186 -8.85 -4.91 5.21
CA ASP A 186 -9.90 -4.90 6.23
C ASP A 186 -10.61 -3.55 6.41
N GLY A 187 -10.32 -2.58 5.54
CA GLY A 187 -11.03 -1.29 5.52
C GLY A 187 -12.40 -1.37 4.87
N SER A 188 -13.32 -0.53 5.35
CA SER A 188 -14.64 -0.34 4.75
C SER A 188 -15.13 1.11 4.85
N LYS A 189 -16.12 1.47 4.03
CA LYS A 189 -16.76 2.78 4.03
C LYS A 189 -18.26 2.64 4.25
N SER A 190 -18.84 3.54 5.04
CA SER A 190 -20.30 3.62 5.19
C SER A 190 -20.71 5.03 5.61
N ARG A 191 -21.70 5.62 4.90
CA ARG A 191 -22.27 6.95 5.18
C ARG A 191 -21.19 8.02 5.44
N GLY A 192 -20.21 8.12 4.54
CA GLY A 192 -19.10 9.07 4.64
C GLY A 192 -18.07 8.80 5.76
N SER A 193 -18.18 7.67 6.46
CA SER A 193 -17.22 7.26 7.50
C SER A 193 -16.34 6.12 7.01
N ILE A 194 -15.08 6.14 7.43
CA ILE A 194 -14.10 5.06 7.20
C ILE A 194 -14.00 4.20 8.45
N TYR A 195 -13.94 2.88 8.25
CA TYR A 195 -13.76 1.90 9.31
C TYR A 195 -12.59 0.97 8.98
N LEU A 196 -11.89 0.53 10.01
CA LEU A 196 -10.93 -0.57 9.96
C LEU A 196 -11.49 -1.72 10.78
N ASN A 197 -11.69 -2.87 10.14
CA ASN A 197 -12.07 -4.10 10.80
C ASN A 197 -10.88 -4.62 11.61
N CYS A 198 -11.15 -5.02 12.85
CA CYS A 198 -10.16 -5.48 13.82
C CYS A 198 -10.73 -6.54 14.77
N GLN A 199 -11.83 -7.18 14.37
CA GLN A 199 -12.59 -8.16 15.15
C GLN A 199 -11.77 -9.43 15.42
N GLN A 200 -10.76 -9.71 14.59
CA GLN A 200 -9.81 -10.82 14.77
C GLN A 200 -8.87 -10.61 15.97
N PHE A 201 -8.78 -9.39 16.50
CA PHE A 201 -7.92 -9.03 17.62
C PHE A 201 -8.71 -8.93 18.92
N ASP A 202 -8.07 -9.28 20.04
CA ASP A 202 -8.61 -9.07 21.37
C ASP A 202 -8.74 -7.57 21.72
N TRP A 203 -9.47 -7.26 22.78
CA TRP A 203 -9.71 -5.86 23.18
C TRP A 203 -8.42 -5.08 23.46
N LYS A 204 -7.41 -5.73 24.07
CA LYS A 204 -6.11 -5.10 24.35
C LYS A 204 -5.40 -4.72 23.04
N SER A 205 -5.41 -5.61 22.06
CA SER A 205 -4.81 -5.37 20.74
C SER A 205 -5.56 -4.30 19.95
N GLN A 206 -6.89 -4.28 20.00
CA GLN A 206 -7.69 -3.20 19.40
C GLN A 206 -7.34 -1.82 19.98
N ARG A 207 -7.14 -1.72 21.30
CA ARG A 207 -6.66 -0.48 21.94
C ARG A 207 -5.25 -0.09 21.51
N ARG A 208 -4.36 -1.06 21.30
CA ARG A 208 -2.99 -0.82 20.79
C ARG A 208 -3.02 -0.29 19.35
N LEU A 209 -3.89 -0.82 18.49
CA LEU A 209 -4.10 -0.30 17.14
C LEU A 209 -4.64 1.14 17.17
N LEU A 210 -5.59 1.42 18.06
CA LEU A 210 -6.11 2.77 18.25
C LEU A 210 -5.00 3.75 18.67
N HIS A 211 -4.11 3.31 19.57
CA HIS A 211 -2.94 4.08 19.98
C HIS A 211 -1.96 4.30 18.83
N ALA A 212 -1.66 3.27 18.03
CA ALA A 212 -0.78 3.38 16.86
C ALA A 212 -1.30 4.40 15.84
N LEU A 213 -2.61 4.42 15.56
CA LEU A 213 -3.25 5.44 14.73
C LEU A 213 -3.08 6.85 15.33
N ARG A 214 -3.23 7.00 16.65
CA ARG A 214 -3.02 8.27 17.35
C ARG A 214 -1.58 8.77 17.23
N LEU A 215 -0.58 7.88 17.27
CA LEU A 215 0.83 8.24 17.04
C LEU A 215 1.07 8.78 15.62
N MET A 216 0.33 8.28 14.62
CA MET A 216 0.31 8.86 13.27
C MET A 216 -0.51 10.17 13.19
N GLY A 217 -1.07 10.61 14.32
CA GLY A 217 -1.95 11.75 14.45
C GLY A 217 -3.28 11.58 13.71
N ILE A 218 -3.77 10.35 13.58
CA ILE A 218 -5.10 10.01 13.08
C ILE A 218 -6.02 9.84 14.29
N LYS A 219 -7.03 10.69 14.43
CA LYS A 219 -8.04 10.53 15.48
C LYS A 219 -9.07 9.48 15.03
N ALA A 220 -9.25 8.47 15.86
CA ALA A 220 -10.20 7.40 15.65
C ALA A 220 -10.83 6.99 17.00
N ARG A 221 -11.90 6.19 16.96
CA ARG A 221 -12.51 5.61 18.16
C ARG A 221 -13.00 4.20 17.90
N MET A 222 -13.14 3.42 18.97
CA MET A 222 -13.86 2.15 18.89
C MET A 222 -15.32 2.41 18.58
N ASN A 223 -15.88 1.62 17.67
CA ASN A 223 -17.27 1.67 17.26
C ASN A 223 -17.85 0.26 17.38
N LYS A 224 -18.84 0.10 18.25
CA LYS A 224 -19.58 -1.17 18.39
C LYS A 224 -20.45 -1.40 17.15
N ASP A 225 -20.37 -2.59 16.59
CA ASP A 225 -21.18 -3.08 15.48
C ASP A 225 -21.73 -4.46 15.85
N LYS A 226 -23.01 -4.48 16.25
CA LYS A 226 -23.64 -5.64 16.90
C LYS A 226 -22.81 -6.11 18.11
N LYS A 227 -22.28 -7.33 18.07
CA LYS A 227 -21.41 -7.91 19.13
C LYS A 227 -19.93 -7.63 18.94
N TYR A 228 -19.54 -6.98 17.85
CA TYR A 228 -18.15 -6.78 17.47
C TYR A 228 -17.73 -5.32 17.59
N TYR A 229 -16.43 -5.08 17.60
CA TYR A 229 -15.85 -3.74 17.57
C TYR A 229 -15.04 -3.55 16.30
N ARG A 230 -15.17 -2.36 15.72
CA ARG A 230 -14.35 -1.86 14.60
C ARG A 230 -13.79 -0.49 14.98
N ILE A 231 -12.71 -0.08 14.33
CA ILE A 231 -12.15 1.25 14.54
C ILE A 231 -12.78 2.20 13.52
N ARG A 232 -13.42 3.26 13.98
CA ARG A 232 -13.96 4.33 13.13
C ARG A 232 -12.98 5.49 13.08
N ILE A 233 -12.52 5.86 11.89
CA ILE A 233 -11.76 7.10 11.68
C ILE A 233 -12.72 8.27 11.85
N LEU A 234 -12.35 9.24 12.69
CA LEU A 234 -13.18 10.43 12.91
C LEU A 234 -13.16 11.32 11.67
N LYS A 235 -14.29 11.99 11.41
CA LYS A 235 -14.48 12.83 10.22
C LYS A 235 -13.36 13.87 10.05
N GLU A 236 -12.95 14.50 11.14
CA GLU A 236 -11.84 15.47 11.19
C GLU A 236 -10.47 14.88 10.83
N SER A 237 -10.29 13.57 10.93
CA SER A 237 -9.05 12.86 10.55
C SER A 237 -9.14 12.12 9.22
N THR A 238 -10.30 12.11 8.55
CA THR A 238 -10.48 11.44 7.26
C THR A 238 -9.50 11.96 6.21
N LYS A 239 -9.36 13.28 6.06
CA LYS A 239 -8.44 13.88 5.09
C LYS A 239 -7.00 13.42 5.32
N LYS A 240 -6.51 13.54 6.56
CA LYS A 240 -5.16 13.12 6.95
C LYS A 240 -4.93 11.62 6.76
N PHE A 241 -5.91 10.79 7.15
CA PHE A 241 -5.86 9.35 6.92
C PHE A 241 -5.68 9.03 5.43
N LEU A 242 -6.47 9.67 4.57
CA LEU A 242 -6.39 9.49 3.12
C LEU A 242 -5.06 9.97 2.55
N GLU A 243 -4.53 11.11 3.00
CA GLU A 243 -3.22 11.62 2.59
C GLU A 243 -2.09 10.63 2.91
N ILE A 244 -2.16 9.96 4.07
CA ILE A 244 -1.16 8.97 4.49
C ILE A 244 -1.21 7.72 3.61
N ILE A 245 -2.40 7.20 3.29
CA ILE A 245 -2.52 5.91 2.60
C ILE A 245 -2.50 6.02 1.08
N LYS A 246 -2.96 7.14 0.50
CA LYS A 246 -3.13 7.32 -0.96
C LYS A 246 -1.88 6.97 -1.78
N PRO A 247 -0.65 7.33 -1.37
CA PRO A 247 0.57 6.99 -2.12
C PRO A 247 0.83 5.47 -2.24
N TYR A 248 0.21 4.66 -1.40
CA TYR A 248 0.45 3.22 -1.29
C TYR A 248 -0.75 2.36 -1.70
N LEU A 249 -1.85 2.98 -2.14
CA LEU A 249 -3.04 2.24 -2.55
C LEU A 249 -2.86 1.63 -3.94
N HIS A 250 -3.16 0.35 -4.05
CA HIS A 250 -3.25 -0.32 -5.33
C HIS A 250 -4.55 0.09 -6.06
N TYR A 251 -4.47 0.35 -7.36
CA TYR A 251 -5.60 0.86 -8.15
C TYR A 251 -6.83 -0.06 -8.08
N SER A 252 -6.62 -1.38 -8.05
CA SER A 252 -7.68 -2.39 -7.96
C SER A 252 -8.47 -2.29 -6.64
N MET A 253 -7.96 -1.54 -5.65
CA MET A 253 -8.57 -1.35 -4.33
C MET A 253 -9.20 0.05 -4.15
N PHE A 254 -9.19 0.91 -5.18
CA PHE A 254 -9.76 2.27 -5.08
C PHE A 254 -11.26 2.29 -4.78
N TYR A 255 -11.99 1.21 -5.10
CA TYR A 255 -13.41 1.10 -4.74
C TYR A 255 -13.65 1.19 -3.22
N LYS A 256 -12.64 0.93 -2.38
CA LYS A 256 -12.73 1.09 -0.92
C LYS A 256 -12.67 2.55 -0.44
N LEU A 257 -12.18 3.48 -1.25
CA LEU A 257 -12.11 4.89 -0.89
C LEU A 257 -13.52 5.51 -0.77
N PRO A 258 -13.77 6.41 0.19
CA PRO A 258 -14.98 7.22 0.18
C PRO A 258 -15.04 8.05 -1.12
N GLY A 259 -16.26 8.17 -1.66
CA GLY A 259 -16.54 9.08 -2.78
C GLY A 259 -16.47 10.53 -2.35
#